data_AF-A0A661E3B6-F1
#
_entry.id   AF-A0A661E3B6-F1
#
_cell.length_a   1.000
_cell.length_b   1.000
_cell.length_c   1.000
_cell.angle_alpha   90.00
_cell.angle_beta   90.00
_cell.angle_gamma   90.00
#
_symmetry.space_group_name_H-M   'P 1'
#
loop_
_entity.id
_entity.type
_entity.pdbx_description
1 polymer ?
#
loop_
_entity_poly.entity_id
_entity_poly.type
_entity_poly.pdbx_seq_one_letter_code
_entity_poly.pdbx_strand_id
1 'polypeptide(L)' 'SMDERRAWSMTLSNGMKVLLGRVDSEQRFKRFVMVFQSGLNQFESQIAEMDMRYTNGLSVIWKQGQKPDFNGTV' A
#
# COMPACT_ATOMS: atom_id res chain seq x y z
N SER A 1 -5.01 7.30 10.09
CA SER A 1 -5.87 7.00 11.26
C SER A 1 -5.35 5.77 11.98
N MET A 2 -5.81 5.56 13.21
CA MET A 2 -5.54 4.35 13.99
C MET A 2 -6.89 3.73 14.39
N ASP A 3 -7.05 2.42 14.25
CA ASP A 3 -8.27 1.70 14.64
C ASP A 3 -8.29 1.32 16.14
N GLU A 4 -9.40 0.73 16.61
CA GLU A 4 -9.56 0.25 17.99
C GLU A 4 -8.51 -0.80 18.39
N ARG A 5 -7.95 -1.51 17.41
CA ARG A 5 -6.90 -2.53 17.59
C ARG A 5 -5.48 -1.93 17.51
N ARG A 6 -5.36 -0.61 17.47
CA ARG A 6 -4.11 0.16 17.34
C ARG A 6 -3.35 -0.12 16.04
N ALA A 7 -4.06 -0.52 14.98
CA ALA A 7 -3.48 -0.66 13.66
C ALA A 7 -3.47 0.69 12.94
N TRP A 8 -2.31 1.05 12.40
CA TRP A 8 -2.15 2.26 11.61
C TRP A 8 -2.58 2.05 10.16
N SER A 9 -3.27 3.05 9.63
CA SER A 9 -3.52 3.19 8.20
C SER A 9 -3.47 4.67 7.80
N MET A 10 -3.32 4.95 6.52
CA MET A 10 -3.43 6.29 5.96
C MET A 10 -4.22 6.27 4.67
N THR A 11 -4.89 7.37 4.38
CA THR A 11 -5.50 7.63 3.08
C THR A 11 -4.75 8.81 2.49
N LEU A 12 -4.19 8.63 1.30
CA LEU A 12 -3.49 9.68 0.59
C LEU A 12 -4.48 10.62 -0.10
N SER A 13 -4.00 11.77 -0.56
CA SER A 13 -4.83 12.79 -1.24
C SER A 13 -5.55 12.27 -2.48
N ASN A 14 -5.01 11.26 -3.14
CA ASN A 14 -5.59 10.58 -4.31
C ASN A 14 -6.64 9.50 -3.96
N GLY A 15 -6.94 9.31 -2.67
CA GLY A 15 -7.88 8.30 -2.16
C GLY A 15 -7.28 6.90 -1.96
N MET A 16 -6.02 6.66 -2.31
CA MET A 16 -5.34 5.39 -2.07
C MET A 16 -5.18 5.15 -0.55
N LYS A 17 -5.56 3.96 -0.10
CA LYS A 17 -5.42 3.54 1.30
C LYS A 17 -4.14 2.72 1.48
N VAL A 18 -3.39 2.99 2.55
CA VAL A 18 -2.19 2.22 2.90
C VAL A 18 -2.36 1.65 4.30
N LEU A 19 -2.25 0.33 4.43
CA LEU A 19 -2.34 -0.38 5.70
C LEU A 19 -0.93 -0.66 6.22
N LEU A 20 -0.59 -0.10 7.38
CA LEU A 20 0.69 -0.34 8.04
C LEU A 20 0.56 -1.38 9.16
N GLY A 21 -0.62 -1.49 9.77
CA GLY A 21 -0.82 -2.39 10.90
C GLY A 21 -0.26 -1.83 12.21
N ARG A 22 -0.15 -2.70 13.22
CA ARG A 22 0.16 -2.29 14.61
C ARG A 22 1.65 -2.28 14.94
N VAL A 23 2.42 -3.19 14.34
CA VAL A 23 3.83 -3.44 14.66
C VAL A 23 4.68 -2.96 13.48
N ASP A 24 5.85 -2.41 13.77
CA ASP A 24 6.82 -1.91 12.78
C ASP A 24 6.25 -0.90 11.78
N SER A 25 5.28 -0.07 12.20
CA SER A 25 4.58 0.86 11.31
C SER A 25 5.53 1.83 10.59
N GLU A 26 6.57 2.31 11.27
CA GLU A 26 7.60 3.16 10.67
C GLU A 26 8.40 2.42 9.60
N GLN A 27 8.86 1.19 9.87
CA GLN A 27 9.59 0.38 8.91
C GLN A 27 8.72 0.04 7.69
N ARG A 28 7.44 -0.29 7.92
CA ARG A 28 6.47 -0.57 6.86
C ARG A 28 6.15 0.66 6.03
N PHE A 29 6.13 1.84 6.64
CA PHE A 29 5.98 3.09 5.92
C PHE A 29 7.18 3.38 5.03
N LYS A 30 8.41 3.22 5.54
CA LYS A 30 9.63 3.36 4.72
C LYS A 30 9.62 2.39 3.54
N ARG A 31 9.22 1.14 3.78
CA ARG A 31 9.09 0.13 2.72
C ARG A 31 7.99 0.48 1.71
N PHE A 32 6.87 1.04 2.15
CA PHE A 32 5.84 1.56 1.24
C PHE A 32 6.42 2.61 0.30
N VAL A 33 7.12 3.62 0.83
CA VAL A 33 7.73 4.68 0.02
C VAL A 33 8.69 4.08 -1.01
N MET A 34 9.58 3.18 -0.58
CA MET A 34 10.56 2.53 -1.45
C MET A 34 9.90 1.76 -2.60
N VAL A 35 8.94 0.88 -2.27
CA VAL A 35 8.27 0.04 -3.27
C VAL A 35 7.32 0.84 -4.16
N PHE A 36 6.69 1.87 -3.62
CA PHE A 36 5.88 2.77 -4.41
C PHE A 36 6.72 3.50 -5.47
N GLN A 37 7.90 3.99 -5.06
CA GLN A 37 8.84 4.67 -5.96
C GLN A 37 9.57 3.73 -6.93
N SER A 38 9.75 2.45 -6.61
CA SER A 38 10.44 1.49 -7.48
C SER A 38 9.63 1.07 -8.70
N GLY A 39 8.33 1.35 -8.73
CA GLY A 39 7.53 1.15 -9.93
C GLY A 39 6.02 1.24 -9.76
N LEU A 40 5.46 1.15 -8.55
CA LEU A 40 3.99 1.21 -8.39
C LEU A 40 3.41 2.62 -8.58
N ASN A 41 4.24 3.68 -8.48
CA ASN A 41 3.82 5.05 -8.73
C ASN A 41 3.22 5.24 -10.14
N GLN A 42 3.66 4.47 -11.14
CA GLN A 42 3.08 4.54 -12.48
C GLN A 42 1.61 4.07 -12.53
N PHE A 43 1.18 3.28 -11.54
CA PHE A 43 -0.18 2.76 -11.42
C PHE A 43 -0.98 3.46 -10.32
N GLU A 44 -0.50 4.59 -9.80
CA GLU A 44 -1.11 5.31 -8.67
C GLU A 44 -2.62 5.53 -8.85
N SER A 45 -3.06 5.93 -10.05
CA SER A 45 -4.46 6.19 -10.36
C SER A 45 -5.34 4.93 -10.34
N GLN A 46 -4.74 3.74 -10.44
CA GLN A 46 -5.40 2.44 -10.51
C GLN A 46 -5.39 1.71 -9.17
N ILE A 47 -4.54 2.10 -8.22
CA ILE A 47 -4.44 1.45 -6.91
C ILE A 47 -5.55 1.97 -5.98
N ALA A 48 -6.28 1.05 -5.35
CA ALA A 48 -7.25 1.36 -4.31
C ALA A 48 -6.63 1.23 -2.91
N GLU A 49 -5.88 0.15 -2.68
CA GLU A 49 -5.26 -0.12 -1.38
C GLU A 49 -3.90 -0.81 -1.54
N MET A 50 -2.93 -0.45 -0.69
CA MET A 50 -1.68 -1.18 -0.49
C MET A 50 -1.59 -1.69 0.95
N ASP A 51 -1.46 -3.00 1.12
CA ASP A 51 -1.28 -3.63 2.42
C ASP A 51 0.18 -4.01 2.68
N MET A 52 0.79 -3.31 3.62
CA MET A 52 2.20 -3.46 3.99
C MET A 52 2.41 -4.37 5.19
N ARG A 53 1.37 -5.05 5.69
CA ARG A 53 1.43 -5.84 6.92
C ARG A 53 2.27 -7.13 6.79
N TYR A 54 2.60 -7.55 5.58
CA TYR A 54 3.36 -8.77 5.31
C TYR A 54 4.87 -8.51 5.37
N THR A 55 5.60 -9.31 6.16
CA THR A 55 7.05 -9.17 6.35
C THR A 55 7.83 -9.28 5.04
N ASN A 56 7.47 -10.27 4.19
CA ASN A 56 8.22 -10.62 2.99
C ASN A 56 7.52 -10.18 1.69
N GLY A 57 6.44 -9.40 1.78
CA GLY A 57 5.61 -9.08 0.63
C GLY A 57 4.68 -7.91 0.90
N LEU A 58 3.82 -7.61 -0.04
CA LEU A 58 2.71 -6.67 0.12
C LEU A 58 1.55 -7.17 -0.74
N SER A 59 0.36 -6.66 -0.51
CA SER A 59 -0.74 -6.86 -1.44
C SER A 59 -1.21 -5.53 -2.01
N VAL A 60 -1.64 -5.56 -3.27
CA VAL A 60 -2.22 -4.41 -3.96
C VAL A 60 -3.64 -4.77 -4.34
N ILE A 61 -4.59 -3.93 -3.90
CA ILE A 61 -5.97 -3.97 -4.38
C ILE A 61 -6.09 -2.89 -5.45
N TRP A 62 -6.45 -3.31 -6.65
CA TRP A 62 -6.73 -2.42 -7.77
C TRP A 62 -8.17 -1.90 -7.69
N LYS A 63 -8.40 -0.69 -8.17
CA LYS A 63 -9.74 -0.17 -8.41
C LYS A 63 -10.47 -1.12 -9.38
N GLN A 64 -11.78 -1.24 -9.21
CA GLN A 64 -12.59 -2.18 -9.99
C GLN A 64 -12.45 -1.92 -11.49
N GLY A 65 -12.11 -2.97 -12.25
CA GLY A 65 -11.91 -2.88 -13.70
C GLY A 65 -10.64 -2.12 -14.14
N GLN A 66 -9.73 -1.79 -13.22
CA GLN A 66 -8.52 -1.00 -13.48
C GLN A 66 -7.23 -1.78 -13.20
N LYS A 67 -7.30 -3.11 -13.07
CA LYS A 67 -6.10 -3.93 -12.88
C LYS A 67 -5.22 -3.82 -14.14
N PRO A 68 -3.99 -3.26 -14.05
CA PRO A 68 -3.10 -3.19 -15.18
C PRO A 68 -2.51 -4.58 -15.50
N ASP A 69 -1.86 -4.67 -16.66
CA ASP A 69 -0.94 -5.79 -16.95
C ASP A 69 0.32 -5.63 -16.08
N PHE A 70 0.24 -6.15 -14.86
CA PHE A 70 1.29 -6.07 -13.85
C PHE A 70 1.76 -7.48 -13.49
N ASN A 71 3.07 -7.69 -13.65
CA ASN A 71 3.71 -9.00 -13.46
C ASN A 71 3.93 -9.39 -11.99
N GLY A 72 3.66 -8.50 -11.03
CA GLY A 72 3.79 -8.78 -9.60
C GLY A 72 5.13 -8.42 -8.97
N THR A 73 6.08 -7.84 -9.73
CA THR A 73 7.45 -7.57 -9.26
C THR A 73 7.73 -6.07 -9.17
N VAL A 74 8.29 -5.65 -8.03
CA VAL A 74 8.60 -4.26 -7.65
C VAL A 74 9.88 -4.18 -6.83
#